data_AF-A0A7S2ZVU9-F1
#
_entry.id   AF-A0A7S2ZVU9-F1
#
_cell.length_a   1.000
_cell.length_b   1.000
_cell.length_c   1.000
_cell.angle_alpha   90.00
_cell.angle_beta   90.00
_cell.angle_gamma   90.00
#
_symmetry.space_group_name_H-M   'P 1'
#
loop_
_entity.id
_entity.type
_entity.pdbx_description
1 polymer ?
#
loop_
_entity_poly.entity_id
_entity_poly.type
_entity_poly.pdbx_seq_one_letter_code
_entity_poly.pdbx_strand_id
1 'polypeptide(L)'
;MRFWCSRDEIFGSPSRKRIPDARPYIPRFSMVTASLTALTKKGAKFEWGPEQQYAFDELRKLIMQHPVMRTPDFNRMFIVHTDASNKGAGAVLLQKFENGEHPVAYFSKKFSAAETRYSTYEQELHALSIAILHWRTYLEGTSFTVRTDHNPLRFLHSQKELTKRQARYINRLLPFQFTSRPRIQQGIPGNPEVRRARVHSEERYTILAE
;
A
#
# COMPACT_ATOMS: atom_id res chain seq x y z
N MET A 1 -33.59 -34.19 24.04
CA MET A 1 -32.59 -35.26 24.26
C MET A 1 -31.51 -35.13 23.19
N ARG A 2 -30.25 -35.30 23.59
CA ARG A 2 -28.99 -35.17 22.82
C ARG A 2 -29.05 -35.97 21.49
N PHE A 3 -28.34 -35.63 20.42
CA PHE A 3 -26.90 -35.82 20.30
C PHE A 3 -26.30 -35.05 19.12
N TRP A 4 -25.14 -34.44 19.37
CA TRP A 4 -24.07 -34.21 18.39
C TRP A 4 -23.71 -35.52 17.68
N CYS A 5 -23.46 -35.47 16.36
CA CYS A 5 -22.48 -36.36 15.74
C CYS A 5 -21.65 -35.56 14.75
N SER A 6 -20.34 -35.63 14.99
CA SER A 6 -19.25 -34.98 14.29
C SER A 6 -19.08 -35.52 12.87
N ARG A 7 -18.66 -34.64 11.95
CA ARG A 7 -17.83 -35.04 10.81
C ARG A 7 -16.96 -33.86 10.37
N ASP A 8 -16.11 -33.43 11.30
CA ASP A 8 -14.80 -32.91 10.95
C ASP A 8 -14.02 -34.04 10.25
N GLU A 9 -14.13 -34.15 8.94
CA GLU A 9 -13.20 -34.87 8.07
C GLU A 9 -13.64 -34.65 6.62
N ILE A 10 -12.87 -33.85 5.87
CA ILE A 10 -12.56 -34.00 4.42
C ILE A 10 -12.02 -32.70 3.80
N PHE A 11 -12.24 -31.51 4.39
CA PHE A 11 -11.66 -30.27 3.85
C PHE A 11 -10.63 -29.65 4.79
N GLY A 12 -9.37 -30.03 4.58
CA GLY A 12 -8.23 -29.33 5.16
C GLY A 12 -8.36 -27.84 4.90
N SER A 13 -8.43 -27.05 5.97
CA SER A 13 -8.62 -25.61 5.91
C SER A 13 -7.55 -24.97 5.01
N PRO A 14 -7.89 -24.34 3.89
CA PRO A 14 -6.99 -23.38 3.29
C PRO A 14 -7.00 -22.21 4.27
N SER A 15 -5.87 -21.99 4.95
CA SER A 15 -5.58 -20.72 5.59
C SER A 15 -6.05 -19.62 4.65
N ARG A 16 -7.16 -18.94 5.01
CA ARG A 16 -7.71 -17.82 4.22
C ARG A 16 -6.62 -16.76 4.21
N LYS A 17 -5.77 -16.78 3.18
CA LYS A 17 -4.89 -15.67 2.84
C LYS A 17 -5.85 -14.51 2.67
N ARG A 18 -5.84 -13.61 3.65
CA ARG A 18 -6.73 -12.46 3.71
C ARG A 18 -6.45 -11.67 2.42
N ILE A 19 -7.36 -11.75 1.45
CA ILE A 19 -7.26 -10.95 0.23
C ILE A 19 -7.19 -9.49 0.73
N PRO A 20 -6.20 -8.71 0.31
CA PRO A 20 -6.09 -7.32 0.73
C PRO A 20 -7.38 -6.60 0.40
N ASP A 21 -7.78 -5.72 1.31
CA ASP A 21 -9.05 -5.02 1.24
C ASP A 21 -9.14 -4.18 -0.04
N ALA A 22 -10.00 -4.59 -0.98
CA ALA A 22 -10.19 -3.91 -2.26
C ALA A 22 -11.04 -2.63 -2.12
N ARG A 23 -11.66 -2.38 -0.96
CA ARG A 23 -12.54 -1.23 -0.71
C ARG A 23 -11.93 0.15 -1.03
N PRO A 24 -10.66 0.45 -0.67
CA PRO A 24 -10.04 1.77 -0.92
C PRO A 24 -9.81 2.06 -2.40
N TYR A 25 -9.85 1.02 -3.23
CA TYR A 25 -9.47 1.03 -4.63
C TYR A 25 -10.70 1.11 -5.55
N ILE A 26 -11.90 0.91 -5.02
CA ILE A 26 -13.13 0.94 -5.80
C ILE A 26 -13.79 2.32 -5.64
N PRO A 27 -13.89 3.12 -6.72
CA PRO A 27 -14.53 4.43 -6.63
C PRO A 27 -15.99 4.25 -6.21
N ARG A 28 -16.46 5.06 -5.24
CA ARG A 28 -17.83 5.03 -4.72
C ARG A 28 -18.26 3.64 -4.20
N PHE A 29 -17.33 2.85 -3.66
CA PHE A 29 -17.59 1.49 -3.13
C PHE A 29 -18.84 1.40 -2.25
N SER A 30 -19.02 2.33 -1.32
CA SER A 30 -20.16 2.36 -0.40
C SER A 30 -21.51 2.50 -1.11
N MET A 31 -21.54 3.20 -2.25
CA MET A 31 -22.76 3.36 -3.06
C MET A 31 -23.05 2.08 -3.84
N VAL A 32 -22.04 1.52 -4.51
CA VAL A 32 -22.18 0.30 -5.32
C VAL A 32 -22.56 -0.90 -4.46
N THR A 33 -22.02 -1.00 -3.24
CA THR A 33 -22.28 -2.12 -2.32
C THR A 33 -23.43 -1.88 -1.35
N ALA A 34 -24.18 -0.77 -1.47
CA ALA A 34 -25.25 -0.43 -0.53
C ALA A 34 -26.35 -1.51 -0.48
N SER A 35 -26.81 -1.97 -1.65
CA SER A 35 -27.83 -3.01 -1.78
C SER A 35 -27.34 -4.36 -1.25
N LEU A 36 -26.06 -4.69 -1.47
CA LEU A 36 -25.42 -5.90 -0.94
C LEU A 36 -25.23 -5.84 0.60
N THR A 37 -24.85 -4.67 1.11
CA THR A 37 -24.65 -4.45 2.55
C THR A 37 -25.97 -4.51 3.31
N ALA A 38 -27.07 -4.07 2.69
CA ALA A 38 -28.41 -4.17 3.26
C ALA A 38 -28.81 -5.64 3.55
N LEU A 39 -28.41 -6.59 2.70
CA LEU A 39 -28.67 -8.03 2.91
C LEU A 39 -27.90 -8.62 4.09
N THR A 40 -26.79 -8.01 4.50
CA THR A 40 -25.96 -8.48 5.63
C THR A 40 -26.40 -7.95 7.00
N LYS A 41 -27.44 -7.09 7.05
CA LYS A 41 -27.96 -6.54 8.31
C LYS A 41 -28.66 -7.64 9.12
N LYS A 42 -28.46 -7.63 10.45
CA LYS A 42 -29.10 -8.58 11.37
C LYS A 42 -30.63 -8.43 11.29
N GLY A 43 -31.33 -9.50 10.92
CA GLY A 43 -32.79 -9.52 10.77
C GLY A 43 -33.30 -9.11 9.39
N ALA A 44 -32.43 -8.83 8.41
CA ALA A 44 -32.84 -8.61 7.03
C ALA A 44 -33.19 -9.95 6.36
N LYS A 45 -34.27 -9.97 5.58
CA LYS A 45 -34.63 -11.11 4.74
C LYS A 45 -33.66 -11.16 3.55
N PHE A 46 -33.01 -12.29 3.34
CA PHE A 46 -32.06 -12.47 2.24
C PHE A 46 -32.83 -12.69 0.93
N GLU A 47 -33.04 -11.62 0.16
CA GLU A 47 -33.68 -11.66 -1.15
C GLU A 47 -32.72 -11.12 -2.21
N TRP A 48 -32.33 -11.99 -3.14
CA TRP A 48 -31.42 -11.63 -4.23
C TRP A 48 -32.22 -11.23 -5.47
N GLY A 49 -32.41 -9.93 -5.65
CA GLY A 49 -33.13 -9.35 -6.78
C GLY A 49 -32.22 -8.82 -7.89
N PRO A 50 -32.82 -8.19 -8.91
CA PRO A 50 -32.08 -7.60 -10.03
C PRO A 50 -31.16 -6.45 -9.59
N GLU A 51 -31.53 -5.69 -8.57
CA GLU A 51 -30.72 -4.58 -8.03
C GLU A 51 -29.43 -5.10 -7.35
N GLN A 52 -29.52 -6.21 -6.62
CA GLN A 52 -28.38 -6.85 -5.97
C GLN A 52 -27.47 -7.51 -7.01
N GLN A 53 -28.06 -8.12 -8.05
CA GLN A 53 -27.31 -8.66 -9.18
C GLN A 53 -26.54 -7.56 -9.93
N TYR A 54 -27.20 -6.45 -10.25
CA TYR A 54 -26.55 -5.30 -10.90
C TYR A 54 -25.41 -4.74 -10.06
N ALA A 55 -25.62 -4.53 -8.76
CA ALA A 55 -24.59 -4.08 -7.83
C ALA A 55 -23.39 -5.05 -7.75
N PHE A 56 -23.65 -6.36 -7.79
CA PHE A 56 -22.61 -7.38 -7.80
C PHE A 56 -21.80 -7.38 -9.11
N ASP A 57 -22.47 -7.27 -10.25
CA ASP A 57 -21.80 -7.25 -11.56
C ASP A 57 -21.01 -5.95 -11.77
N GLU A 58 -21.54 -4.81 -11.32
CA GLU A 58 -20.83 -3.54 -11.30
C GLU A 58 -19.61 -3.61 -10.38
N LEU A 59 -19.76 -4.16 -9.17
CA LEU A 59 -18.65 -4.38 -8.25
C LEU A 59 -17.57 -5.27 -8.87
N ARG A 60 -17.97 -6.38 -9.51
CA ARG A 60 -17.06 -7.30 -10.20
C ARG A 60 -16.29 -6.57 -11.31
N LYS A 61 -16.99 -5.77 -12.13
CA LYS A 61 -16.39 -4.98 -13.20
C LYS A 61 -15.38 -3.96 -12.64
N LEU A 62 -15.73 -3.24 -11.58
CA LEU A 62 -14.84 -2.27 -10.95
C LEU A 62 -13.60 -2.93 -10.33
N ILE A 63 -13.76 -4.09 -9.68
CA ILE A 63 -12.64 -4.87 -9.15
C ILE A 63 -11.73 -5.34 -10.28
N MET A 64 -12.27 -5.79 -11.41
CA MET A 64 -11.50 -6.23 -12.57
C MET A 64 -10.81 -5.08 -13.31
N GLN A 65 -11.33 -3.86 -13.22
CA GLN A 65 -10.80 -2.67 -13.89
C GLN A 65 -9.74 -1.92 -13.08
N HIS A 66 -9.85 -1.89 -11.75
CA HIS A 66 -8.81 -1.30 -10.91
C HIS A 66 -7.54 -2.17 -10.98
N PRO A 67 -6.32 -1.64 -10.75
CA PRO A 67 -5.09 -2.43 -10.73
C PRO A 67 -5.17 -3.55 -9.68
N VAL A 68 -5.71 -4.69 -10.10
CA VAL A 68 -5.61 -5.97 -9.42
C VAL A 68 -4.13 -6.29 -9.38
N MET A 69 -3.68 -6.73 -8.20
CA MET A 69 -2.31 -7.18 -8.00
C MET A 69 -1.87 -8.07 -9.18
N ARG A 70 -0.82 -7.66 -9.89
CA ARG A 70 -0.27 -8.41 -11.01
C ARG A 70 0.78 -9.39 -10.53
N THR A 71 0.88 -10.51 -11.24
CA THR A 71 1.99 -11.43 -11.09
C THR A 71 3.31 -10.73 -11.44
N PRO A 72 4.39 -10.96 -10.67
CA PRO A 72 5.69 -10.36 -10.93
C PRO A 72 6.25 -10.82 -12.27
N ASP A 73 6.78 -9.89 -13.05
CA ASP A 73 7.57 -10.16 -14.26
C ASP A 73 9.02 -9.76 -14.00
N PHE A 74 9.90 -10.74 -13.75
CA PHE A 74 11.30 -10.48 -13.37
C PHE A 74 12.15 -9.82 -14.47
N ASN A 75 11.65 -9.76 -15.72
CA ASN A 75 12.32 -9.03 -16.80
C ASN A 75 12.04 -7.53 -16.74
N ARG A 76 11.15 -7.08 -15.84
CA ARG A 76 10.77 -5.68 -15.68
C ARG A 76 11.32 -5.12 -14.38
N MET A 77 11.74 -3.87 -14.43
CA MET A 77 12.23 -3.15 -13.26
C MET A 77 11.13 -2.99 -12.20
N PHE A 78 11.48 -3.32 -10.96
CA PHE A 78 10.63 -3.07 -9.80
C PHE A 78 10.67 -1.61 -9.36
N ILE A 79 9.56 -1.15 -8.80
CA ILE A 79 9.42 0.17 -8.19
C ILE A 79 8.89 -0.02 -6.78
N VAL A 80 9.64 0.40 -5.78
CA VAL A 80 9.26 0.31 -4.37
C VAL A 80 8.77 1.68 -3.92
N HIS A 81 7.51 1.77 -3.47
CA HIS A 81 6.98 2.96 -2.81
C HIS A 81 6.91 2.67 -1.32
N THR A 82 7.40 3.58 -0.50
CA THR A 82 7.40 3.44 0.95
C THR A 82 6.82 4.67 1.60
N ASP A 83 6.02 4.46 2.64
CA ASP A 83 5.46 5.51 3.48
C ASP A 83 5.58 5.08 4.95
N ALA A 84 5.86 6.04 5.82
CA ALA A 84 5.91 5.81 7.25
C ALA A 84 4.99 6.80 7.95
N SER A 85 4.22 6.28 8.88
CA SER A 85 3.40 7.05 9.80
C SER A 85 3.91 6.86 11.21
N ASN A 86 3.50 7.74 12.12
CA ASN A 86 3.79 7.62 13.56
C ASN A 86 3.36 6.28 14.17
N LYS A 87 2.50 5.50 13.50
CA LYS A 87 1.98 4.21 13.98
C LYS A 87 2.64 3.00 13.31
N GLY A 88 3.26 3.17 12.16
CA GLY A 88 3.76 2.04 11.37
C GLY A 88 4.20 2.40 9.97
N ALA A 89 4.82 1.43 9.32
CA ALA A 89 5.31 1.47 7.96
C ALA A 89 4.33 0.82 6.99
N GLY A 90 4.23 1.40 5.80
CA GLY A 90 3.57 0.82 4.63
C GLY A 90 4.52 0.85 3.42
N ALA A 91 4.42 -0.15 2.56
CA ALA A 91 5.11 -0.15 1.28
C ALA A 91 4.31 -0.89 0.21
N VAL A 92 4.51 -0.49 -1.04
CA VAL A 92 3.95 -1.15 -2.22
C VAL A 92 5.08 -1.44 -3.21
N LEU A 93 5.15 -2.69 -3.65
CA LEU A 93 6.00 -3.11 -4.77
C LEU A 93 5.18 -3.00 -6.05
N LEU A 94 5.67 -2.25 -7.01
CA LEU A 94 5.00 -1.92 -8.26
C LEU A 94 5.87 -2.34 -9.45
N GLN A 95 5.22 -2.59 -10.58
CA GLN A 95 5.87 -2.75 -11.88
C GLN A 95 5.13 -1.95 -12.94
N LYS A 96 5.89 -1.39 -13.89
CA LYS A 96 5.33 -0.65 -15.02
C LYS A 96 5.02 -1.61 -16.17
N PHE A 97 3.76 -1.62 -16.58
CA PHE A 97 3.26 -2.32 -17.76
C PHE A 97 2.75 -1.30 -18.79
N GLU A 98 2.31 -1.78 -19.95
CA GLU A 98 1.81 -0.95 -21.06
C GLU A 98 0.66 -0.03 -20.64
N ASN A 99 -0.21 -0.52 -19.76
CA ASN A 99 -1.37 0.18 -19.23
C ASN A 99 -1.11 0.94 -17.92
N GLY A 100 0.16 1.12 -17.50
CA GLY A 100 0.53 1.89 -16.32
C GLY A 100 1.24 1.08 -15.23
N GLU A 101 1.31 1.64 -14.03
CA GLU A 101 1.93 0.99 -12.87
C GLU A 101 0.93 0.08 -12.15
N HIS A 102 1.31 -1.17 -11.93
CA HIS A 102 0.48 -2.16 -11.24
C HIS A 102 1.18 -2.66 -9.97
N PRO A 103 0.44 -2.82 -8.86
CA PRO A 103 0.97 -3.39 -7.63
C PRO A 103 1.23 -4.87 -7.83
N VAL A 104 2.37 -5.34 -7.33
CA VAL A 104 2.80 -6.75 -7.32
C VAL A 104 2.69 -7.31 -5.90
N ALA A 105 3.06 -6.51 -4.90
CA ALA A 105 2.96 -6.90 -3.50
C ALA A 105 2.74 -5.68 -2.60
N TYR A 106 2.10 -5.92 -1.45
CA TYR A 106 1.92 -4.92 -0.40
C TYR A 106 2.64 -5.39 0.86
N PHE A 107 3.18 -4.42 1.60
CA PHE A 107 3.81 -4.64 2.88
C PHE A 107 3.30 -3.60 3.88
N SER A 108 3.05 -4.05 5.10
CA SER A 108 2.67 -3.17 6.20
C SER A 108 3.18 -3.73 7.51
N LYS A 109 3.74 -2.89 8.38
CA LYS A 109 4.21 -3.30 9.70
C LYS A 109 3.91 -2.21 10.73
N LYS A 110 3.26 -2.59 11.82
CA LYS A 110 3.06 -1.70 12.97
C LYS A 110 4.39 -1.48 13.70
N PHE A 111 4.67 -0.25 14.07
CA PHE A 111 5.82 0.09 14.90
C PHE A 111 5.60 -0.32 16.36
N SER A 112 6.65 -0.81 17.00
CA SER A 112 6.74 -1.00 18.44
C SER A 112 6.79 0.34 19.17
N ALA A 113 6.51 0.35 20.48
CA ALA A 113 6.56 1.56 21.31
C ALA A 113 7.93 2.26 21.29
N ALA A 114 9.02 1.52 21.01
CA ALA A 114 10.33 2.11 20.78
C ALA A 114 10.40 2.79 19.41
N GLU A 115 9.97 2.12 18.34
CA GLU A 115 10.02 2.61 16.96
C GLU A 115 9.12 3.84 16.73
N THR A 116 7.98 3.93 17.42
CA THR A 116 7.10 5.12 17.34
C THR A 116 7.74 6.39 17.89
N ARG A 117 8.80 6.28 18.70
CA ARG A 117 9.55 7.41 19.28
C ARG A 117 10.74 7.83 18.41
N TYR A 118 10.99 7.15 17.29
CA TYR A 118 12.06 7.52 16.37
C TYR A 118 11.69 8.81 15.63
N SER A 119 12.70 9.54 15.16
CA SER A 119 12.46 10.70 14.30
C SER A 119 11.82 10.26 12.98
N THR A 120 11.10 11.17 12.31
CA THR A 120 10.44 10.88 11.02
C THR A 120 11.41 10.26 10.02
N TYR A 121 12.62 10.82 9.91
CA TYR A 121 13.67 10.29 9.05
C TYR A 121 14.06 8.84 9.39
N GLU A 122 14.23 8.53 10.68
CA GLU A 122 14.58 7.18 11.11
C GLU A 122 13.41 6.19 10.90
N GLN A 123 12.17 6.64 11.07
CA GLN A 123 10.97 5.82 10.83
C GLN A 123 10.86 5.43 9.36
N GLU A 124 11.10 6.36 8.45
CA GLU A 124 11.06 6.10 7.02
C GLU A 124 12.24 5.26 6.53
N LEU A 125 13.46 5.54 6.99
CA LEU A 125 14.62 4.70 6.67
C LEU A 125 14.39 3.27 7.18
N HIS A 126 13.83 3.14 8.38
CA HIS A 126 13.44 1.84 8.92
C HIS A 126 12.39 1.17 8.04
N ALA A 127 11.30 1.88 7.69
CA ALA A 127 10.24 1.41 6.80
C ALA A 127 10.77 0.90 5.45
N LEU A 128 11.69 1.65 4.83
CA LEU A 128 12.35 1.26 3.61
C LEU A 128 13.20 -0.01 3.80
N SER A 129 14.01 -0.05 4.86
CA SER A 129 14.88 -1.19 5.13
C SER A 129 14.09 -2.49 5.34
N ILE A 130 12.99 -2.44 6.10
CA ILE A 130 12.18 -3.62 6.37
C ILE A 130 11.37 -4.07 5.14
N ALA A 131 10.93 -3.13 4.30
CA ALA A 131 10.21 -3.44 3.07
C ALA A 131 11.12 -4.12 2.04
N ILE A 132 12.32 -3.57 1.81
CA ILE A 132 13.30 -4.15 0.88
C ILE A 132 13.74 -5.54 1.36
N LEU A 133 14.01 -5.71 2.67
CA LEU A 133 14.34 -7.02 3.22
C LEU A 133 13.19 -8.03 3.12
N HIS A 134 11.95 -7.58 3.28
CA HIS A 134 10.78 -8.44 3.10
C HIS A 134 10.66 -8.94 1.66
N TRP A 135 11.00 -8.10 0.69
CA TRP A 135 11.02 -8.43 -0.73
C TRP A 135 12.39 -8.80 -1.27
N ARG A 136 13.30 -9.29 -0.40
CA ARG A 136 14.64 -9.69 -0.81
C ARG A 136 14.62 -10.65 -2.00
N THR A 137 13.73 -11.63 -2.00
CA THR A 137 13.58 -12.60 -3.10
C THR A 137 13.17 -11.98 -4.44
N TYR A 138 12.57 -10.79 -4.44
CA TYR A 138 12.20 -10.07 -5.67
C TYR A 138 13.28 -9.09 -6.12
N LEU A 139 13.98 -8.47 -5.18
CA LEU A 139 14.85 -7.32 -5.43
C LEU A 139 16.33 -7.68 -5.50
N GLU A 140 16.76 -8.75 -4.85
CA GLU A 140 18.16 -9.18 -4.84
C GLU A 140 18.61 -9.58 -6.25
N GLY A 141 19.78 -9.07 -6.66
CA GLY A 141 20.31 -9.29 -8.02
C GLY A 141 19.66 -8.45 -9.12
N THR A 142 18.69 -7.58 -8.80
CA THR A 142 18.03 -6.68 -9.76
C THR A 142 18.23 -5.22 -9.40
N SER A 143 18.22 -4.35 -10.40
CA SER A 143 18.17 -2.91 -10.19
C SER A 143 16.71 -2.46 -10.05
N PHE A 144 16.41 -1.61 -9.06
CA PHE A 144 15.05 -1.10 -8.85
C PHE A 144 15.02 0.38 -8.48
N THR A 145 13.83 0.98 -8.53
CA THR A 145 13.62 2.39 -8.14
C THR A 145 12.90 2.46 -6.81
N VAL A 146 13.41 3.27 -5.88
CA VAL A 146 12.69 3.62 -4.65
C VAL A 146 12.04 4.99 -4.82
N ARG A 147 10.73 5.08 -4.60
CA ARG A 147 10.00 6.35 -4.51
C ARG A 147 9.60 6.63 -3.07
N THR A 148 10.04 7.78 -2.57
CA THR A 148 9.75 8.27 -1.23
C THR A 148 9.44 9.75 -1.29
N ASP A 149 8.55 10.20 -0.40
CA ASP A 149 8.17 11.61 -0.24
C ASP A 149 9.22 12.39 0.56
N HIS A 150 10.21 11.71 1.15
CA HIS A 150 11.17 12.33 2.04
C HIS A 150 12.57 12.45 1.45
N ASN A 151 12.95 13.70 1.22
CA ASN A 151 14.15 14.14 0.52
C ASN A 151 15.49 13.64 1.14
N PRO A 152 15.65 13.53 2.48
CA PRO A 152 16.87 13.00 3.10
C PRO A 152 17.30 11.60 2.65
N LEU A 153 16.36 10.72 2.26
CA LEU A 153 16.70 9.38 1.77
C LEU A 153 17.42 9.41 0.40
N ARG A 154 17.38 10.55 -0.30
CA ARG A 154 18.13 10.76 -1.55
C ARG A 154 19.63 10.77 -1.35
N PHE A 155 20.08 11.17 -0.17
CA PHE A 155 21.49 11.37 0.15
C PHE A 155 22.04 10.26 1.07
N LEU A 156 21.36 9.11 1.14
CA LEU A 156 21.76 7.99 2.00
C LEU A 156 23.23 7.57 1.82
N HIS A 157 23.72 7.60 0.58
CA HIS A 157 25.10 7.21 0.25
C HIS A 157 26.14 8.33 0.50
N SER A 158 25.71 9.59 0.65
CA SER A 158 26.61 10.74 0.79
C SER A 158 26.62 11.34 2.20
N GLN A 159 25.86 10.77 3.13
CA GLN A 159 25.74 11.29 4.49
C GLN A 159 26.98 10.94 5.33
N LYS A 160 27.73 11.97 5.75
CA LYS A 160 29.00 11.82 6.48
C LYS A 160 28.83 11.35 7.92
N GLU A 161 27.76 11.78 8.61
CA GLU A 161 27.49 11.40 9.99
C GLU A 161 26.17 10.62 10.08
N LEU A 162 26.31 9.36 10.51
CA LEU A 162 25.19 8.43 10.69
C LEU A 162 25.11 8.02 12.16
N THR A 163 23.90 8.00 12.71
CA THR A 163 23.67 7.35 14.00
C THR A 163 23.92 5.84 13.87
N LYS A 164 24.28 5.18 14.98
CA LYS A 164 24.47 3.71 15.01
C LYS A 164 23.26 2.95 14.42
N ARG A 165 22.06 3.50 14.60
CA ARG A 165 20.81 2.93 14.08
C ARG A 165 20.70 3.10 12.57
N GLN A 166 20.98 4.30 12.05
CA GLN A 166 20.97 4.58 10.61
C GLN A 166 22.00 3.72 9.88
N ALA A 167 23.23 3.62 10.41
CA ALA A 167 24.29 2.78 9.85
C ALA A 167 23.84 1.31 9.73
N ARG A 168 23.14 0.78 10.75
CA ARG A 168 22.61 -0.59 10.71
C ARG A 168 21.57 -0.78 9.60
N TYR A 169 20.70 0.20 9.35
CA TYR A 169 19.71 0.11 8.26
C TYR A 169 20.36 0.25 6.89
N ILE A 170 21.31 1.17 6.73
CA ILE A 170 22.07 1.33 5.50
C ILE A 170 22.88 0.07 5.18
N ASN A 171 23.55 -0.54 6.17
CA ASN A 171 24.29 -1.79 5.98
C ASN A 171 23.42 -2.93 5.46
N ARG A 172 22.14 -2.98 5.85
CA ARG A 172 21.17 -3.96 5.32
C ARG A 172 20.77 -3.68 3.88
N LEU A 173 20.88 -2.42 3.45
CA LEU A 173 20.54 -1.98 2.10
C LEU A 173 21.73 -2.08 1.12
N LEU A 174 22.96 -2.18 1.61
CA LEU A 174 24.17 -2.27 0.77
C LEU A 174 24.14 -3.37 -0.30
N PRO A 175 23.57 -4.57 -0.07
CA PRO A 175 23.52 -5.60 -1.12
C PRO A 175 22.57 -5.24 -2.29
N PHE A 176 21.73 -4.24 -2.13
CA PHE A 176 20.67 -3.90 -3.07
C PHE A 176 21.08 -2.72 -3.96
N GLN A 177 20.83 -2.85 -5.26
CA GLN A 177 21.10 -1.79 -6.23
C GLN A 177 19.82 -1.00 -6.51
N PHE A 178 19.70 0.20 -5.95
CA PHE A 178 18.52 1.04 -6.17
C PHE A 178 18.84 2.51 -6.41
N THR A 179 17.95 3.17 -7.13
CA THR A 179 17.98 4.62 -7.32
C THR A 179 16.79 5.26 -6.60
N SER A 180 17.06 6.26 -5.76
CA SER A 180 16.00 7.07 -5.14
C SER A 180 15.45 8.10 -6.12
N ARG A 181 14.13 8.13 -6.30
CA ARG A 181 13.41 9.16 -7.05
C ARG A 181 12.36 9.81 -6.15
N PRO A 182 12.07 11.11 -6.30
CA PRO A 182 10.93 11.70 -5.61
C PRO A 182 9.66 11.02 -6.10
N ARG A 183 8.67 10.90 -5.21
CA ARG A 183 7.36 10.43 -5.61
C ARG A 183 6.72 11.48 -6.53
N ILE A 184 6.52 11.11 -7.79
CA ILE A 184 5.63 11.86 -8.67
C ILE A 184 4.24 11.34 -8.35
N GLN A 185 3.40 12.17 -7.73
CA GLN A 185 2.00 11.84 -7.55
C GLN A 185 1.37 11.77 -8.94
N GLN A 186 1.29 10.58 -9.54
CA GLN A 186 0.45 10.40 -10.70
C GLN A 186 -0.97 10.67 -10.23
N GLY A 187 -1.53 11.81 -10.66
CA GLY A 187 -2.90 12.15 -10.37
C GLY A 187 -3.78 11.01 -10.84
N ILE A 188 -4.59 10.49 -9.93
CA ILE A 188 -5.83 9.80 -10.31
C ILE A 188 -6.54 10.75 -11.30
N PRO A 189 -7.04 10.29 -12.47
CA PRO A 189 -7.79 11.17 -13.35
C PRO A 189 -9.11 11.51 -12.63
N GLY A 190 -9.10 12.63 -11.91
CA GLY A 190 -10.14 12.99 -10.96
C GLY A 190 -10.14 14.50 -10.71
N ASN A 191 -11.06 15.16 -11.40
CA ASN A 191 -11.61 16.51 -11.21
C ASN A 191 -10.62 17.70 -10.99
N PRO A 192 -10.48 18.64 -11.95
CA PRO A 192 -9.62 19.83 -11.83
C PRO A 192 -9.95 20.80 -10.68
N GLU A 193 -11.11 20.68 -10.02
CA GLU A 193 -11.49 21.57 -8.91
C GLU A 193 -10.69 21.34 -7.62
N VAL A 194 -10.23 20.11 -7.37
CA VAL A 194 -9.46 19.79 -6.14
C VAL A 194 -8.05 20.40 -6.17
N ARG A 195 -7.53 20.70 -7.37
CA ARG A 195 -6.22 21.34 -7.54
C ARG A 195 -6.17 22.80 -7.06
N ARG A 196 -7.30 23.52 -7.08
CA ARG A 196 -7.35 24.93 -6.63
C ARG A 196 -7.38 25.08 -5.11
N ALA A 197 -7.83 24.06 -4.38
CA ALA A 197 -7.98 24.14 -2.93
C ALA A 197 -6.65 24.05 -2.14
N ARG A 198 -5.54 23.61 -2.77
CA ARG A 198 -4.23 23.47 -2.10
C ARG A 198 -3.27 24.63 -2.34
N VAL A 199 -3.40 25.35 -3.45
CA VAL A 199 -2.53 26.50 -3.74
C VAL A 199 -2.81 27.66 -2.78
N HIS A 200 -4.06 27.82 -2.31
CA HIS A 200 -4.41 28.89 -1.36
C HIS A 200 -3.99 28.64 0.11
N SER A 201 -3.55 27.43 0.49
CA SER A 201 -3.09 27.19 1.86
C SER A 201 -1.57 27.35 2.05
N GLU A 202 -0.79 27.37 0.97
CA GLU A 202 0.68 27.47 1.04
C GLU A 202 1.20 28.92 0.97
N GLU A 203 0.38 29.91 0.61
CA GLU A 203 0.77 31.33 0.58
C GLU A 203 0.73 32.04 1.95
N ARG A 204 0.31 31.35 3.03
CA ARG A 204 0.10 32.00 4.34
C ARG A 204 1.24 31.89 5.35
N TYR A 205 2.39 31.30 4.99
CA TYR A 205 3.51 31.11 5.92
C TYR A 205 4.81 31.84 5.54
N THR A 206 4.78 32.79 4.58
CA THR A 206 6.00 33.52 4.16
C THR A 206 6.00 35.02 4.50
N ILE A 207 5.08 35.52 5.34
CA ILE A 207 5.12 36.92 5.79
C ILE A 207 4.84 36.97 7.30
N LEU A 208 5.82 36.67 8.15
CA LEU A 208 5.96 37.17 9.54
C LEU A 208 7.38 36.90 10.05
N ALA A 209 8.39 37.30 9.28
CA ALA A 209 9.78 37.33 9.76
C ALA A 209 10.47 38.60 9.23
N GLU A 210 10.01 39.75 9.72
CA GLU A 210 10.80 40.97 9.94
C GLU A 210 10.33 41.62 11.24
#